data_AF-A0A418ZRA8-F1
#
_entry.id   AF-A0A418ZRA8-F1
#
_cell.length_a   1.000
_cell.length_b   1.000
_cell.length_c   1.000
_cell.angle_alpha   90.00
_cell.angle_beta   90.00
_cell.angle_gamma   90.00
#
_symmetry.space_group_name_H-M   'P 1'
#
loop_
_entity.id
_entity.type
_entity.pdbx_description
1 polymer ?
#
loop_
_entity_poly.entity_id
_entity_poly.type
_entity_poly.pdbx_seq_one_letter_code
_entity_poly.pdbx_strand_id
1 'polypeptide(L)'
;MILTTAYASERAEALMGTMCKHFGHKIPVADRGDHAVLDFGTGLAVLRASDGVLHIALEADSAGDGDRLREVLESHLLRFAHREDPAPLVWAAE
;
A
#
# COMPACT_ATOMS: atom_id res chain seq x y z
N MET A 1 1.08 -3.78 -15.54
CA MET A 1 0.78 -4.96 -14.69
C MET A 1 0.07 -4.50 -13.45
N ILE A 2 -0.99 -5.19 -13.03
CA ILE A 2 -1.74 -4.81 -11.83
C ILE A 2 -1.54 -5.87 -10.75
N LEU A 3 -1.27 -5.44 -9.52
CA LEU A 3 -1.19 -6.29 -8.33
C LEU A 3 -2.11 -5.75 -7.25
N THR A 4 -2.90 -6.62 -6.62
CA THR A 4 -3.83 -6.22 -5.56
C THR A 4 -3.64 -7.06 -4.30
N THR A 5 -3.88 -6.44 -3.15
CA THR A 5 -3.95 -7.13 -1.86
C THR A 5 -4.89 -6.41 -0.89
N ALA A 6 -5.26 -7.10 0.19
CA ALA A 6 -6.08 -6.57 1.25
C ALA A 6 -5.50 -7.00 2.61
N TYR A 7 -5.33 -6.04 3.51
CA TYR A 7 -4.87 -6.27 4.87
C TYR A 7 -6.00 -5.96 5.85
N ALA A 8 -6.52 -6.99 6.51
CA ALA A 8 -7.55 -6.84 7.53
C ALA A 8 -6.94 -6.25 8.81
N SER A 9 -7.47 -5.12 9.25
CA SER A 9 -7.04 -4.41 10.46
C SER A 9 -8.09 -3.39 10.88
N GLU A 10 -8.46 -3.38 12.16
CA GLU A 10 -9.28 -2.31 12.77
C GLU A 10 -8.59 -0.94 12.70
N ARG A 11 -7.29 -0.91 12.38
CA ARG A 11 -6.45 0.29 12.25
C ARG A 11 -6.21 0.66 10.78
N ALA A 12 -6.98 0.14 9.83
CA ALA A 12 -6.79 0.37 8.39
C ALA A 12 -6.61 1.85 8.02
N GLU A 13 -7.47 2.74 8.52
CA GLU A 13 -7.38 4.19 8.27
C GLU A 13 -6.10 4.79 8.87
N ALA A 14 -5.74 4.38 10.10
CA ALA A 14 -4.54 4.85 10.77
C ALA A 14 -3.26 4.35 10.07
N LEU A 15 -3.27 3.11 9.57
CA LEU A 15 -2.18 2.53 8.79
C LEU A 15 -2.04 3.25 7.43
N MET A 16 -3.15 3.50 6.72
CA MET A 16 -3.17 4.30 5.49
C MET A 16 -2.54 5.68 5.74
N GLY A 17 -2.99 6.39 6.77
CA GLY A 17 -2.43 7.70 7.13
C GLY A 17 -0.94 7.65 7.50
N THR A 18 -0.48 6.57 8.15
CA THR A 18 0.95 6.35 8.47
C THR A 18 1.77 6.14 7.19
N MET A 19 1.27 5.32 6.27
CA MET A 19 1.90 5.08 4.97
C MET A 19 2.01 6.38 4.17
N CYS A 20 0.91 7.15 4.04
CA CYS A 20 0.90 8.42 3.33
C CYS A 20 1.93 9.41 3.90
N LYS A 21 1.99 9.57 5.23
CA LYS A 21 2.96 10.47 5.88
C LYS A 21 4.41 10.03 5.65
N HIS A 22 4.68 8.74 5.79
CA HIS A 22 6.03 8.20 5.61
C HIS A 22 6.54 8.34 4.18
N PHE A 23 5.73 7.92 3.20
CA PHE A 23 6.10 8.01 1.79
C PHE A 23 6.11 9.46 1.27
N GLY A 24 5.23 10.33 1.80
CA GLY A 24 5.17 11.74 1.46
C GLY A 24 6.45 12.53 1.75
N HIS A 25 7.38 11.98 2.54
CA HIS A 25 8.71 12.57 2.72
C HIS A 25 9.65 12.35 1.53
N LYS A 26 9.37 11.39 0.65
CA LYS A 26 10.27 10.97 -0.44
C LYS A 26 9.62 11.02 -1.81
N ILE A 27 8.32 10.77 -1.89
CA ILE A 27 7.59 10.68 -3.15
C ILE A 27 6.29 11.51 -3.11
N PRO A 28 5.73 11.90 -4.26
CA PRO A 28 4.42 12.53 -4.30
C PRO A 28 3.33 11.61 -3.73
N VAL A 29 2.50 12.16 -2.84
CA VAL A 29 1.33 11.48 -2.29
C VAL A 29 0.13 12.39 -2.42
N ALA A 30 -0.91 11.91 -3.10
CA ALA A 30 -2.19 12.60 -3.23
C ALA A 30 -3.23 11.92 -2.33
N ASP A 31 -3.50 12.51 -1.17
CA ASP A 31 -4.59 12.10 -0.28
C ASP A 31 -5.92 12.71 -0.77
N ARG A 32 -6.92 11.87 -1.04
CA ARG A 32 -8.25 12.23 -1.53
C ARG A 32 -9.34 12.04 -0.47
N GLY A 33 -8.98 11.68 0.75
CA GLY A 33 -9.90 11.40 1.84
C GLY A 33 -10.31 9.93 1.90
N ASP A 34 -10.99 9.42 0.88
CA ASP A 34 -11.42 8.01 0.83
C ASP A 34 -10.31 7.05 0.36
N HIS A 35 -9.34 7.58 -0.40
CA HIS A 35 -8.17 6.85 -0.86
C HIS A 35 -6.97 7.78 -0.99
N ALA A 36 -5.77 7.21 -1.10
CA ALA A 36 -4.55 7.93 -1.38
C ALA A 36 -3.81 7.30 -2.56
N VAL A 37 -3.14 8.13 -3.35
CA VAL A 37 -2.30 7.71 -4.48
C VAL A 37 -0.85 8.06 -4.19
N LEU A 38 0.03 7.07 -4.25
CA LEU A 38 1.47 7.20 -4.07
C LEU A 38 2.13 7.02 -5.44
N ASP A 39 2.90 8.01 -5.88
CA ASP A 39 3.59 7.99 -7.17
C ASP A 39 5.06 7.62 -6.97
N PHE A 40 5.44 6.40 -7.36
CA PHE A 40 6.81 5.91 -7.24
C PHE A 40 7.67 6.20 -8.49
N GLY A 41 7.12 6.88 -9.50
CA GLY A 41 7.76 7.18 -10.78
C GLY A 41 7.81 6.02 -11.76
N THR A 42 7.99 4.78 -11.28
CA THR A 42 7.95 3.53 -12.08
C THR A 42 6.63 2.78 -11.94
N GLY A 43 5.65 3.41 -11.29
CA GLY A 43 4.33 2.86 -11.04
C GLY A 43 3.60 3.63 -9.93
N LEU A 44 2.32 3.31 -9.78
CA LEU A 44 1.42 3.92 -8.83
C LEU A 44 0.95 2.91 -7.79
N ALA A 45 0.74 3.37 -6.57
CA ALA A 45 0.01 2.62 -5.56
C ALA A 45 -1.23 3.39 -5.12
N VAL A 46 -2.37 2.71 -5.09
CA VAL A 46 -3.62 3.22 -4.54
C VAL A 46 -3.90 2.51 -3.22
N LEU A 47 -4.04 3.29 -2.15
CA LEU A 47 -4.41 2.80 -0.82
C LEU A 47 -5.83 3.26 -0.50
N ARG A 48 -6.66 2.35 0.00
CA ARG A 48 -8.02 2.65 0.43
C ARG A 48 -8.36 1.89 1.70
N ALA A 49 -8.76 2.60 2.75
CA ALA A 49 -9.28 1.99 3.97
C ALA A 49 -10.81 1.97 3.92
N SER A 50 -11.41 0.80 4.16
CA SER A 50 -12.87 0.65 4.31
C SER A 50 -13.17 -0.56 5.21
N ASP A 51 -14.16 -0.45 6.08
CA ASP A 51 -14.72 -1.59 6.83
C ASP A 51 -13.69 -2.45 7.57
N GLY A 52 -12.65 -1.82 8.15
CA GLY A 52 -11.58 -2.54 8.85
C GLY A 52 -10.61 -3.29 7.92
N VAL A 53 -10.51 -2.87 6.66
CA VAL A 53 -9.60 -3.44 5.66
C VAL A 53 -8.85 -2.33 4.95
N LEU A 54 -7.54 -2.50 4.80
CA LEU A 54 -6.70 -1.67 3.93
C LEU A 54 -6.50 -2.38 2.60
N HIS A 55 -7.15 -1.87 1.57
CA HIS A 55 -7.00 -2.31 0.19
C HIS A 55 -5.82 -1.59 -0.47
N ILE A 56 -5.03 -2.35 -1.20
CA ILE A 56 -3.85 -1.86 -1.90
C ILE A 56 -3.90 -2.37 -3.34
N ALA A 57 -3.81 -1.45 -4.29
CA ALA A 57 -3.65 -1.75 -5.71
C ALA A 57 -2.36 -1.10 -6.22
N LEU A 58 -1.59 -1.85 -6.98
CA LEU A 58 -0.37 -1.40 -7.63
C LEU A 58 -0.55 -1.47 -9.14
N GLU A 59 -0.15 -0.42 -9.82
CA GLU A 59 0.01 -0.40 -11.27
C GLU A 59 1.47 -0.12 -11.59
N ALA A 60 2.10 -1.02 -12.34
CA ALA A 60 3.51 -0.92 -12.69
C ALA A 60 3.73 -1.11 -14.19
N ASP A 61 4.76 -0.45 -14.72
CA ASP A 61 5.10 -0.47 -16.15
C ASP A 61 5.62 -1.85 -16.60
N SER A 62 6.22 -2.61 -15.69
CA SER A 62 6.76 -3.95 -15.95
C SER A 62 6.55 -4.90 -14.76
N ALA A 63 6.77 -6.19 -14.97
CA ALA A 63 6.71 -7.17 -13.89
C ALA A 63 7.78 -6.94 -12.81
N GLY A 64 9.00 -6.57 -13.21
CA GLY A 64 10.08 -6.27 -12.26
C GLY A 64 9.78 -5.04 -11.41
N ASP A 65 9.17 -4.01 -11.99
CA ASP A 65 8.73 -2.83 -11.23
C ASP A 65 7.58 -3.16 -10.27
N GLY A 66 6.66 -4.04 -10.70
CA GLY A 66 5.57 -4.54 -9.87
C GLY A 66 6.07 -5.29 -8.63
N ASP A 67 7.01 -6.23 -8.80
CA ASP A 67 7.60 -6.98 -7.68
C ASP A 67 8.31 -6.05 -6.69
N ARG A 68 9.04 -5.05 -7.20
CA ARG A 68 9.72 -4.06 -6.36
C ARG A 68 8.74 -3.18 -5.58
N LEU A 69 7.69 -2.70 -6.22
CA LEU A 69 6.65 -1.88 -5.57
C LEU A 69 5.92 -2.68 -4.48
N ARG A 70 5.59 -3.93 -4.78
CA ARG A 70 5.03 -4.89 -3.83
C ARG A 70 5.92 -5.03 -2.60
N GLU A 71 7.20 -5.34 -2.78
CA GLU A 71 8.14 -5.55 -1.66
C GLU A 71 8.28 -4.27 -0.81
N VAL A 72 8.39 -3.11 -1.45
CA VAL A 72 8.50 -1.82 -0.76
C VAL A 72 7.25 -1.54 0.06
N LEU A 73 6.04 -1.69 -0.48
CA LEU A 73 4.82 -1.43 0.28
C LEU A 73 4.61 -2.46 1.41
N GLU A 74 4.77 -3.74 1.11
CA GLU A 74 4.57 -4.82 2.08
C GLU A 74 5.51 -4.65 3.28
N SER A 75 6.80 -4.45 3.05
CA SER A 75 7.79 -4.29 4.12
C SER A 75 7.48 -3.09 5.04
N HIS A 76 6.95 -2.00 4.50
CA HIS A 76 6.55 -0.84 5.29
C HIS A 76 5.25 -1.07 6.05
N LEU A 77 4.25 -1.66 5.40
CA LEU A 77 2.97 -1.96 6.05
C LEU A 77 3.18 -2.90 7.24
N LEU A 78 3.88 -4.02 7.06
CA LEU A 78 4.13 -5.00 8.12
C LEU A 78 4.90 -4.38 9.30
N ARG A 79 5.85 -3.48 9.03
CA ARG A 79 6.56 -2.73 10.08
C ARG A 79 5.63 -1.79 10.85
N PHE A 80 4.70 -1.11 10.19
CA PHE A 80 3.75 -0.23 10.87
C PHE A 80 2.66 -1.00 11.62
N ALA A 81 2.31 -2.17 11.11
CA ALA A 81 1.36 -3.11 11.72
C ALA A 81 2.00 -4.07 12.73
N HIS A 82 3.28 -3.90 13.12
CA HIS A 82 4.01 -4.82 14.01
C HIS A 82 3.30 -5.18 15.34
N ARG A 83 2.39 -4.32 15.84
CA ARG A 83 1.61 -4.59 17.06
C ARG A 83 0.48 -5.61 16.84
N GLU A 84 0.20 -5.96 15.60
CA GLU A 84 -0.86 -6.86 15.16
C GLU A 84 -0.30 -8.22 14.69
N ASP A 85 1.01 -8.46 14.90
CA ASP A 85 1.74 -9.66 14.47
C ASP A 85 1.42 -10.07 13.01
N PRO A 86 1.70 -9.19 12.04
CA PRO A 86 1.14 -9.32 10.71
C PRO A 86 1.85 -10.42 9.90
N ALA A 87 1.07 -11.26 9.25
CA ALA A 87 1.57 -12.23 8.28
C ALA A 87 1.91 -11.57 6.93
N PRO A 88 2.76 -12.21 6.09
CA PRO A 88 2.98 -11.75 4.71
C PRO A 88 1.66 -11.59 3.94
N LEU A 89 1.57 -10.57 3.09
CA LEU A 89 0.32 -10.30 2.38
C LEU A 89 0.15 -11.27 1.22
N VAL A 90 -1.11 -11.62 0.94
CA VAL A 90 -1.46 -12.42 -0.23
C VAL A 90 -1.76 -11.46 -1.38
N TRP A 91 -0.96 -11.54 -2.44
CA TRP A 91 -1.12 -10.70 -3.62
C TRP A 91 -1.73 -11.48 -4.78
N ALA A 92 -2.69 -10.85 -5.45
CA ALA A 92 -3.22 -11.31 -6.73
C ALA A 92 -2.63 -10.46 -7.85
N ALA A 93 -2.32 -11.09 -8.98
CA ALA A 93 -1.92 -10.41 -10.20
C ALA A 93 -3.05 -10.48 -11.22
N GLU A 94 -3.33 -9.35 -11.86
CA GLU A 94 -4.35 -9.19 -12.90
C GLU A 94 -3.75 -8.59 -14.18
#